data_AF-A0A2V7TZ41-F1
#
_entry.id   AF-A0A2V7TZ41-F1
#
_cell.length_a   1.000
_cell.length_b   1.000
_cell.length_c   1.000
_cell.angle_alpha   90.00
_cell.angle_beta   90.00
_cell.angle_gamma   90.00
#
_symmetry.space_group_name_H-M   'P 1'
#
loop_
_entity.id
_entity.type
_entity.pdbx_description
1 polymer ?
#
loop_
_entity_poly.entity_id
_entity_poly.type
_entity_poly.pdbx_seq_one_letter_code
_entity_poly.pdbx_strand_id
1 'polypeptide(L)' 'MDYRERLGRVYVRLKEADNLVLTGRVGMFNYNNSDHCLDMGRFIASGMAAGTPPREIWSGLEERVRSYRIID' A
#
# COMPACT_ATOMS: atom_id res chain seq x y z
N MET A 1 16.00 2.35 -17.22
CA MET A 1 15.39 2.76 -15.94
C MET A 1 14.39 1.69 -15.56
N ASP A 2 14.61 0.98 -14.47
CA ASP A 2 13.70 -0.06 -13.97
C ASP A 2 12.39 0.61 -13.51
N TYR A 3 11.24 0.01 -13.84
CA TYR A 3 9.94 0.53 -13.43
C TYR A 3 9.84 0.64 -11.90
N ARG A 4 10.52 -0.25 -11.17
CA ARG A 4 10.58 -0.24 -9.69
C ARG A 4 11.21 1.04 -9.15
N GLU A 5 12.26 1.52 -9.81
CA GLU A 5 12.94 2.76 -9.42
C GLU A 5 12.02 3.97 -9.63
N ARG A 6 11.32 4.02 -10.77
CA ARG A 6 10.34 5.10 -11.06
C ARG A 6 9.18 5.08 -10.07
N LEU A 7 8.63 3.91 -9.78
CA LEU A 7 7.56 3.73 -8.81
C LEU A 7 8.00 4.15 -7.41
N GLY A 8 9.21 3.77 -6.99
CA GLY A 8 9.78 4.18 -5.71
C GLY A 8 9.87 5.70 -5.57
N ARG A 9 10.30 6.42 -6.61
CA ARG A 9 10.33 7.89 -6.61
C ARG A 9 8.94 8.51 -6.45
N VAL A 10 7.93 7.94 -7.11
CA VAL A 10 6.53 8.40 -6.96
C VAL A 10 6.02 8.16 -5.54
N TYR A 11 6.27 6.98 -4.96
CA TYR A 11 5.84 6.67 -3.60
C TYR A 11 6.50 7.58 -2.57
N VAL A 12 7.82 7.81 -2.68
CA VAL A 12 8.53 8.75 -1.82
C VAL A 12 7.88 10.14 -1.87
N ARG A 13 7.60 10.65 -3.07
CA ARG A 13 6.99 11.97 -3.25
C ARG A 13 5.57 12.07 -2.70
N LEU A 14 4.77 11.01 -2.81
CA LEU A 14 3.38 11.00 -2.36
C LEU A 14 3.26 10.76 -0.84
N LYS A 15 4.21 10.04 -0.23
CA LYS A 15 4.28 9.85 1.23
C LYS A 15 4.57 11.13 2.01
N GLU A 16 4.98 12.21 1.34
CA GLU A 16 5.06 13.55 1.94
C GLU A 16 3.70 14.14 2.30
N ALA A 17 2.60 13.62 1.73
CA ALA A 17 1.25 14.04 2.10
C ALA A 17 0.80 13.31 3.38
N ASP A 18 0.58 14.08 4.45
CA ASP A 18 0.23 13.56 5.78
C ASP A 18 -1.18 12.95 5.87
N ASN A 19 -1.99 13.04 4.81
CA ASN A 19 -3.38 12.60 4.75
C ASN A 19 -3.67 11.65 3.57
N LEU A 20 -2.64 11.00 3.02
CA LEU A 20 -2.77 10.11 1.86
C LEU A 20 -2.20 8.71 2.15
N VAL A 21 -2.97 7.68 1.77
CA VAL A 21 -2.52 6.29 1.66
C VAL A 21 -3.02 5.72 0.34
N LEU A 22 -2.12 5.20 -0.49
CA LEU A 22 -2.52 4.45 -1.68
C LEU A 22 -2.86 3.01 -1.33
N THR A 23 -3.74 2.38 -2.11
CA THR A 23 -4.17 1.00 -1.86
C THR A 23 -4.64 0.30 -3.14
N GLY A 24 -4.87 -1.01 -3.02
CA GLY A 24 -5.40 -1.85 -4.09
C GLY A 24 -4.42 -2.06 -5.24
N ARG A 25 -4.92 -2.69 -6.31
CA ARG A 25 -4.11 -3.08 -7.49
C ARG A 25 -3.31 -1.94 -8.11
N VAL A 26 -3.98 -0.80 -8.34
CA VAL A 26 -3.38 0.36 -9.01
C VAL A 26 -2.51 1.15 -8.06
N GLY A 27 -3.01 1.44 -6.86
CA GLY A 27 -2.27 2.25 -5.87
C GLY A 27 -1.00 1.56 -5.36
N MET A 28 -0.99 0.22 -5.33
CA MET A 28 0.18 -0.57 -4.92
C MET A 28 1.00 -1.10 -6.10
N PHE A 29 0.57 -0.84 -7.34
CA PHE A 29 1.15 -1.39 -8.57
C PHE A 29 1.48 -2.89 -8.44
N ASN A 30 0.51 -3.64 -7.90
CA ASN A 30 0.66 -5.04 -7.54
C ASN A 30 -0.58 -5.79 -8.03
N TYR A 31 -0.40 -6.84 -8.84
CA TYR A 31 -1.52 -7.67 -9.26
C TYR A 31 -2.02 -8.47 -8.05
N ASN A 32 -3.29 -8.27 -7.69
CA ASN A 32 -3.92 -8.85 -6.52
C ASN A 32 -5.40 -9.18 -6.76
N ASN A 33 -5.95 -10.09 -5.95
CA ASN A 33 -7.35 -10.52 -6.01
C ASN A 33 -8.23 -9.73 -5.02
N SER A 34 -9.54 -9.94 -5.08
CA SER A 34 -10.51 -9.19 -4.25
C SER A 34 -10.32 -9.37 -2.74
N ASP A 35 -9.89 -10.56 -2.32
CA ASP A 35 -9.55 -10.88 -0.93
C ASP A 35 -8.34 -10.06 -0.44
N HIS A 36 -7.31 -9.91 -1.28
CA HIS A 36 -6.17 -9.03 -0.97
C HIS A 36 -6.62 -7.57 -0.82
N CYS A 37 -7.50 -7.07 -1.72
CA CYS A 37 -8.04 -5.71 -1.59
C CYS A 37 -8.82 -5.51 -0.28
N LEU A 38 -9.60 -6.52 0.13
CA LEU A 38 -10.32 -6.49 1.41
C LEU A 38 -9.34 -6.46 2.59
N ASP A 39 -8.28 -7.27 2.54
CA ASP A 39 -7.23 -7.31 3.56
C ASP A 39 -6.48 -5.98 3.70
N MET A 40 -6.12 -5.36 2.56
CA MET A 40 -5.51 -4.02 2.53
C MET A 40 -6.44 -2.97 3.17
N GLY A 41 -7.73 -3.00 2.84
CA GLY A 41 -8.72 -2.09 3.43
C GLY A 41 -8.84 -2.25 4.94
N ARG A 42 -8.87 -3.50 5.43
CA ARG A 42 -8.87 -3.79 6.88
C ARG A 42 -7.61 -3.28 7.56
N PHE A 43 -6.44 -3.51 6.97
CA PHE A 43 -5.17 -3.04 7.52
C PHE A 43 -5.14 -1.52 7.67
N ILE A 44 -5.56 -0.78 6.63
CA ILE A 44 -5.62 0.68 6.66
C ILE A 44 -6.59 1.15 7.75
N ALA A 45 -7.81 0.60 7.77
CA ALA A 45 -8.84 0.98 8.74
C ALA A 45 -8.39 0.74 10.19
N SER A 46 -7.72 -0.40 10.46
CA SER A 46 -7.18 -0.71 11.79
C SER A 46 -6.07 0.25 12.21
N GLY A 47 -5.15 0.61 11.30
CA GLY A 47 -4.10 1.59 11.58
C GLY A 47 -4.68 2.98 11.86
N MET A 48 -5.66 3.42 11.06
CA MET A 48 -6.34 4.69 11.28
C MET A 48 -7.05 4.73 12.63
N ALA A 49 -7.76 3.65 13.00
CA ALA A 49 -8.44 3.54 14.29
C ALA A 49 -7.47 3.57 15.49
N ALA A 50 -6.24 3.08 15.30
CA ALA A 50 -5.17 3.13 16.30
C ALA A 50 -4.42 4.48 16.35
N GLY A 51 -4.79 5.45 15.51
CA GLY A 51 -4.10 6.74 15.41
C GLY A 51 -2.72 6.66 14.75
N THR A 52 -2.42 5.59 14.02
CA THR A 52 -1.16 5.44 13.28
C THR A 52 -1.11 6.48 12.14
N PRO A 53 0.00 7.22 11.97
CA PRO A 53 0.15 8.16 10.87
C PRO A 53 0.01 7.49 9.49
N PRO A 54 -0.63 8.14 8.50
CA PRO A 54 -0.77 7.59 7.13
C PRO A 54 0.53 7.09 6.49
N ARG A 55 1.65 7.80 6.68
CA ARG A 55 2.97 7.38 6.17
C ARG A 55 3.44 6.02 6.72
N GLU A 56 3.10 5.73 7.97
CA GLU A 56 3.48 4.50 8.67
C GLU A 56 2.55 3.36 8.26
N ILE A 57 1.25 3.64 8.15
CA ILE A 57 0.27 2.72 7.56
C ILE A 57 0.71 2.34 6.15
N TRP A 58 1.06 3.30 5.29
CA TRP A 58 1.48 3.02 3.93
C TRP A 58 2.75 2.13 3.92
N SER A 59 3.76 2.46 4.72
CA SER A 59 5.00 1.68 4.76
C SER A 59 4.75 0.22 5.18
N GLY A 60 3.89 -0.01 6.19
CA GLY A 60 3.47 -1.36 6.56
C GLY A 60 2.62 -2.06 5.49
N LEU A 61 1.79 -1.31 4.76
CA LEU A 61 0.99 -1.85 3.66
C LEU A 61 1.87 -2.34 2.51
N GLU A 62 2.95 -1.61 2.17
CA GLU A 62 3.92 -2.04 1.16
C GLU A 62 4.59 -3.36 1.53
N GLU A 63 4.99 -3.52 2.79
CA GLU A 63 5.57 -4.78 3.28
C GLU A 63 4.56 -5.92 3.17
N ARG A 64 3.31 -5.66 3.57
CA ARG A 64 2.23 -6.63 3.51
C ARG A 64 1.95 -7.09 2.08
N VAL A 65 1.84 -6.16 1.13
CA VAL A 65 1.54 -6.44 -0.28
C VAL A 65 2.62 -7.30 -0.95
N ARG A 66 3.89 -7.18 -0.53
CA ARG A 66 4.98 -8.03 -1.04
C ARG A 66 4.79 -9.51 -0.69
N SER A 67 3.99 -9.82 0.33
CA SER A 67 3.72 -11.20 0.74
C SER A 67 2.58 -11.86 -0.07
N TYR A 68 1.76 -11.08 -0.77
CA TYR A 68 0.61 -11.59 -1.51
C TYR A 68 1.04 -12.48 -2.66
N ARG A 69 0.41 -13.65 -2.75
CA ARG A 69 0.58 -14.62 -3.83
C ARG A 69 -0.78 -14.85 -4.47
N ILE A 70 -0.83 -14.76 -5.78
CA ILE A 70 -2.03 -15.13 -6.54
C ILE A 70 -1.97 -16.65 -6.67
N ILE A 71 -2.94 -17.32 -6.07
CA ILE A 71 -3.15 -18.76 -6.25
C ILE A 71 -4.40 -18.85 -7.13
N ASP A 72 -4.22 -19.38 -8.33
CA ASP A 72 -5.27 -19.65 -9.33
C ASP A 72 -5.65 -21.14 -9.25
#